data_AF-A0A523UGK2-F1
#
_entry.id   AF-A0A523UGK2-F1
#
_cell.length_a   1.000
_cell.length_b   1.000
_cell.length_c   1.000
_cell.angle_alpha   90.00
_cell.angle_beta   90.00
_cell.angle_gamma   90.00
#
_symmetry.space_group_name_H-M   'P 1'
#
loop_
_entity.id
_entity.type
_entity.pdbx_description
1 polymer ?
#
loop_
_entity_poly.entity_id
_entity_poly.type
_entity_poly.pdbx_seq_one_letter_code
_entity_poly.pdbx_strand_id
1 'polypeptide(L)'
;MIISPESLAILGGAIALAGGLAGSSLGIGTAGSAGVATLSEEPGQLRNVIVLASLPMTQTFYGLIVLILILTTVLPNLAAMPDAGGSGFAVLGCGIIAAFAEFFSAWYQGSVCASGISLLPKTKGRILTNA
;
A
#
# COMPACT_ATOMS: atom_id res chain seq x y z
N MET A 1 -8.57 29.49 15.20
CA MET A 1 -7.27 29.29 14.51
C MET A 1 -7.56 28.90 13.06
N ILE A 2 -6.72 29.34 12.10
CA ILE A 2 -6.90 29.02 10.67
C ILE A 2 -6.60 27.54 10.37
N ILE A 3 -5.79 26.89 11.20
CA ILE A 3 -5.45 25.46 11.11
C ILE A 3 -6.01 24.78 12.35
N SER A 4 -6.86 23.76 12.17
CA SER A 4 -7.40 22.98 13.27
C SER A 4 -6.62 21.66 13.41
N PRO A 5 -6.44 21.13 14.64
CA PRO A 5 -5.75 19.85 14.84
C PRO A 5 -6.40 18.69 14.07
N GLU A 6 -7.72 18.74 13.91
CA GLU A 6 -8.51 17.77 13.15
C GLU A 6 -8.16 17.80 11.66
N SER A 7 -8.01 18.99 11.06
CA SER A 7 -7.68 19.09 9.63
C SER A 7 -6.27 18.56 9.33
N LEU A 8 -5.31 18.78 10.25
CA LEU A 8 -3.97 18.19 10.16
C LEU A 8 -4.00 16.67 10.29
N ALA A 9 -4.80 16.13 11.21
CA ALA A 9 -4.96 14.69 11.38
C ALA A 9 -5.54 14.03 10.11
N ILE A 10 -6.61 14.61 9.55
CA ILE A 10 -7.23 14.14 8.30
C ILE A 10 -6.23 14.20 7.15
N LEU A 11 -5.45 15.28 7.04
CA LEU A 11 -4.40 15.40 6.03
C LEU A 11 -3.34 14.29 6.18
N GLY A 12 -2.94 13.97 7.42
CA GLY A 12 -2.04 12.85 7.70
C GLY A 12 -2.58 11.51 7.19
N GLY A 13 -3.83 11.20 7.50
CA GLY A 13 -4.48 9.98 7.01
C GLY A 13 -4.61 9.93 5.48
N ALA A 14 -4.94 11.06 4.86
CA ALA A 14 -5.04 11.16 3.41
C ALA A 14 -3.68 10.96 2.72
N ILE A 15 -2.61 11.52 3.28
CA ILE A 15 -1.24 11.33 2.79
C ILE A 15 -0.82 9.87 2.93
N ALA A 16 -1.12 9.21 4.06
CA ALA A 16 -0.85 7.78 4.26
C ALA A 16 -1.51 6.92 3.19
N LEU A 17 -2.81 7.13 2.93
CA LEU A 17 -3.54 6.43 1.87
C LEU A 17 -2.97 6.74 0.47
N ALA A 18 -2.62 7.99 0.19
CA ALA A 18 -2.02 8.38 -1.09
C ALA A 18 -0.69 7.66 -1.35
N GLY A 19 0.15 7.52 -0.32
CA GLY A 19 1.40 6.75 -0.40
C GLY A 19 1.17 5.28 -0.74
N GLY A 20 0.23 4.63 -0.04
CA GLY A 20 -0.16 3.25 -0.34
C GLY A 20 -0.72 3.08 -1.75
N LEU A 21 -1.62 3.96 -2.20
CA LEU A 21 -2.19 3.93 -3.55
C LEU A 21 -1.11 4.07 -4.62
N ALA A 22 -0.22 5.04 -4.48
CA ALA A 22 0.82 5.31 -5.46
C ALA A 22 1.85 4.17 -5.52
N GLY A 23 2.31 3.68 -4.36
CA GLY A 23 3.25 2.56 -4.28
C GLY A 23 2.65 1.27 -4.85
N SER A 24 1.43 0.93 -4.44
CA SER A 24 0.72 -0.25 -4.97
C SER A 24 0.56 -0.17 -6.48
N SER A 25 0.21 1.00 -7.02
CA SER A 25 0.04 1.16 -8.47
C SER A 25 1.33 0.90 -9.24
N LEU A 26 2.46 1.41 -8.75
CA LEU A 26 3.78 1.17 -9.34
C LEU A 26 4.22 -0.30 -9.21
N GLY A 27 3.98 -0.91 -8.04
CA GLY A 27 4.30 -2.30 -7.78
C GLY A 27 3.49 -3.25 -8.66
N ILE A 28 2.17 -3.02 -8.76
CA ILE A 28 1.26 -3.78 -9.64
C ILE A 28 1.68 -3.60 -11.10
N GLY A 29 2.02 -2.38 -11.54
CA GLY A 29 2.52 -2.14 -12.89
C GLY A 29 3.78 -2.97 -13.20
N THR A 30 4.75 -2.97 -12.28
CA THR A 30 6.00 -3.73 -12.42
C THR A 30 5.75 -5.23 -12.51
N ALA A 31 4.98 -5.79 -11.58
CA ALA A 31 4.66 -7.22 -11.57
C ALA A 31 3.77 -7.64 -12.75
N GLY A 32 2.80 -6.79 -13.11
CA GLY A 32 1.89 -7.00 -14.23
C GLY A 32 2.59 -7.03 -15.57
N SER A 33 3.57 -6.15 -15.82
CA SER A 33 4.38 -6.18 -17.04
C SER A 33 5.16 -7.49 -17.20
N ALA A 34 5.77 -8.00 -16.10
CA ALA A 34 6.39 -9.33 -16.12
C ALA A 34 5.34 -10.43 -16.35
N GLY A 35 4.14 -10.27 -15.78
CA GLY A 35 3.00 -11.15 -15.98
C GLY A 35 2.60 -11.32 -17.44
N VAL A 36 2.44 -10.21 -18.16
CA VAL A 36 2.08 -10.23 -19.59
C VAL A 36 3.13 -10.99 -20.42
N ALA A 37 4.42 -10.75 -20.14
CA ALA A 37 5.50 -11.47 -20.81
C ALA A 37 5.45 -12.98 -20.52
N THR A 38 5.35 -13.38 -19.25
CA THR A 38 5.24 -14.79 -18.85
C THR A 38 4.03 -15.48 -19.48
N LEU A 39 2.86 -14.81 -19.55
CA LEU A 39 1.65 -15.40 -20.10
C LEU A 39 1.68 -15.54 -21.63
N SER A 40 2.54 -14.80 -22.33
CA SER A 40 2.76 -15.01 -23.75
C SER A 40 3.47 -16.34 -24.04
N GLU A 41 4.27 -16.84 -23.09
CA GLU A 41 4.97 -18.13 -23.19
C GLU A 41 4.15 -19.26 -22.56
N GLU A 42 3.56 -19.03 -21.38
CA GLU A 42 2.81 -20.05 -20.64
C GLU A 42 1.45 -19.53 -20.13
N PRO A 43 0.41 -19.52 -20.99
CA PRO A 43 -0.91 -18.98 -20.67
C PRO A 43 -1.61 -19.64 -19.46
N GLY A 44 -1.25 -20.90 -19.17
CA GLY A 44 -1.79 -21.66 -18.04
C GLY A 44 -1.44 -21.08 -16.67
N GLN A 45 -0.49 -20.13 -16.59
CA GLN A 45 -0.05 -19.52 -15.34
C GLN A 45 -0.87 -18.27 -14.93
N LEU A 46 -1.95 -17.93 -15.64
CA LEU A 46 -2.75 -16.71 -15.42
C LEU A 46 -3.11 -16.48 -13.95
N ARG A 47 -3.60 -17.51 -13.26
CA ARG A 47 -3.96 -17.43 -11.84
C ARG A 47 -2.77 -17.03 -10.96
N ASN A 48 -1.60 -17.64 -11.18
CA ASN A 48 -0.41 -17.37 -10.39
C ASN A 48 0.13 -15.96 -10.65
N VAL A 49 0.06 -15.50 -11.91
CA VAL A 49 0.40 -14.12 -12.28
C VAL A 49 -0.53 -13.11 -11.62
N ILE A 50 -1.86 -13.33 -11.65
CA ILE A 50 -2.82 -12.42 -11.00
C ILE A 50 -2.54 -12.32 -9.50
N VAL A 51 -2.31 -13.46 -8.83
CA VAL A 51 -2.02 -13.49 -7.39
C VAL A 51 -0.74 -12.72 -7.07
N LEU A 52 0.36 -13.01 -7.77
CA LEU A 52 1.64 -12.33 -7.52
C LEU A 52 1.56 -10.83 -7.85
N ALA A 53 0.91 -10.47 -8.96
CA ALA A 53 0.78 -9.08 -9.38
C ALA A 53 -0.14 -8.27 -8.46
N SER A 54 -1.07 -8.90 -7.75
CA SER A 54 -1.95 -8.21 -6.79
C SER A 54 -1.35 -8.04 -5.40
N LEU A 55 -0.25 -8.72 -5.05
CA LEU A 55 0.36 -8.62 -3.72
C LEU A 55 0.75 -7.19 -3.31
N PRO A 56 1.26 -6.30 -4.18
CA PRO A 56 1.55 -4.93 -3.81
C PRO A 56 0.32 -4.12 -3.36
N MET A 57 -0.90 -4.58 -3.67
CA MET A 57 -2.16 -3.93 -3.26
C MET A 57 -2.35 -3.90 -1.75
N THR A 58 -1.68 -4.77 -0.97
CA THR A 58 -1.82 -4.79 0.49
C THR A 58 -1.48 -3.45 1.14
N GLN A 59 -0.52 -2.71 0.58
CA GLN A 59 -0.11 -1.40 1.11
C GLN A 59 -1.21 -0.34 0.97
N THR A 60 -2.03 -0.43 -0.07
CA THR A 60 -3.25 0.40 -0.17
C THR A 60 -4.24 0.10 0.96
N PHE A 61 -4.41 -1.17 1.34
CA PHE A 61 -5.29 -1.53 2.46
C PHE A 61 -4.74 -1.02 3.80
N TYR A 62 -3.43 -1.10 4.03
CA TYR A 62 -2.83 -0.56 5.25
C TYR A 62 -2.99 0.97 5.33
N GLY A 63 -2.72 1.70 4.23
CA GLY A 63 -2.99 3.14 4.15
C GLY A 63 -4.46 3.50 4.39
N LEU A 64 -5.40 2.69 3.87
CA LEU A 64 -6.84 2.87 4.11
C LEU A 64 -7.22 2.63 5.57
N ILE A 65 -6.66 1.60 6.20
CA ILE A 65 -6.87 1.31 7.64
C ILE A 65 -6.37 2.47 8.48
N VAL A 66 -5.20 3.03 8.18
CA VAL A 66 -4.67 4.22 8.87
C VAL A 66 -5.65 5.40 8.78
N LEU A 67 -6.16 5.70 7.59
CA LEU A 67 -7.14 6.77 7.41
C LEU A 67 -8.43 6.50 8.20
N ILE A 68 -8.96 5.27 8.16
CA ILE A 68 -10.17 4.90 8.91
C ILE A 68 -9.95 5.06 10.41
N LEU A 69 -8.82 4.61 10.95
CA LEU A 69 -8.50 4.77 12.38
C LEU A 69 -8.37 6.25 12.77
N ILE A 70 -7.80 7.08 11.89
CA ILE A 70 -7.75 8.52 12.13
C ILE A 70 -9.16 9.12 12.21
N LEU A 71 -10.03 8.80 11.26
CA LEU A 71 -11.39 9.35 11.21
C LEU A 71 -12.28 8.86 12.36
N THR A 72 -12.19 7.57 12.69
CA THR A 72 -13.11 6.92 13.66
C THR A 72 -12.62 6.99 15.10
N THR A 73 -11.30 7.05 15.31
CA THR A 73 -10.71 6.99 16.66
C THR A 73 -9.96 8.26 17.00
N VAL A 74 -9.08 8.76 16.14
CA VAL A 74 -8.23 9.90 16.49
C VAL A 74 -9.02 11.21 16.50
N LEU A 75 -9.89 11.42 15.50
CA LEU A 75 -10.64 12.67 15.34
C LEU A 75 -11.55 12.98 16.54
N PRO A 76 -12.38 12.05 17.06
CA PRO A 76 -13.20 12.31 18.25
C PRO A 76 -12.36 12.61 19.50
N ASN A 77 -11.21 11.93 19.65
CA ASN A 77 -10.30 12.14 20.77
C ASN A 77 -9.62 13.52 20.70
N LEU A 78 -9.23 13.98 19.51
CA LEU A 78 -8.68 15.31 19.32
C LEU A 78 -9.69 16.40 19.65
N ALA A 79 -10.94 16.25 19.19
CA ALA A 79 -12.00 17.23 19.42
C ALA A 79 -12.38 17.37 20.91
N ALA A 80 -12.21 16.31 21.71
CA ALA A 80 -12.48 16.32 23.14
C ALA A 80 -11.30 16.87 23.99
N MET A 81 -10.16 17.15 23.38
CA MET A 81 -8.92 17.50 24.09
C MET A 81 -8.80 19.02 24.30
N PRO A 82 -8.56 19.51 25.54
CA PRO A 82 -8.53 20.94 25.84
C PRO A 82 -7.44 21.76 25.12
N ASP A 83 -6.30 21.14 24.81
CA ASP A 83 -5.15 21.78 24.14
C ASP A 83 -4.57 20.85 23.04
N ALA A 84 -5.38 20.54 22.04
CA ALA A 84 -5.04 19.59 20.97
C ALA A 84 -3.98 20.08 19.95
N GLY A 85 -3.51 21.33 20.07
CA GLY A 85 -2.71 22.02 19.05
C GLY A 85 -1.52 21.21 18.51
N GLY A 86 -0.69 20.65 19.40
CA GLY A 86 0.48 19.85 19.01
C GLY A 86 0.14 18.44 18.50
N SER A 87 -0.97 17.87 18.98
CA SER A 87 -1.40 16.51 18.65
C SER A 87 -1.75 16.37 17.16
N GLY A 88 -2.36 17.39 16.54
CA GLY A 88 -2.68 17.38 15.11
C GLY A 88 -1.44 17.25 14.22
N PHE A 89 -0.35 17.97 14.55
CA PHE A 89 0.93 17.86 13.84
C PHE A 89 1.60 16.51 14.05
N ALA A 90 1.47 15.91 15.24
CA ALA A 90 1.98 14.57 15.50
C ALA A 90 1.29 13.53 14.60
N VAL A 91 -0.04 13.60 14.46
CA VAL A 91 -0.80 12.70 13.58
C VAL A 91 -0.43 12.91 12.11
N LEU A 92 -0.24 14.16 11.67
CA LEU A 92 0.27 14.46 10.33
C LEU A 92 1.65 13.81 10.10
N GLY A 93 2.57 13.92 11.07
CA GLY A 93 3.88 13.28 11.01
C GLY A 93 3.79 11.75 10.87
N CYS A 94 2.93 11.11 11.65
CA CYS A 94 2.65 9.67 11.52
C CYS A 94 2.13 9.31 10.12
N GLY A 95 1.23 10.13 9.57
CA GLY A 95 0.70 9.95 8.22
C GLY A 95 1.76 10.04 7.12
N ILE A 96 2.70 10.99 7.24
CA ILE A 96 3.83 11.12 6.31
C ILE A 96 4.75 9.90 6.39
N ILE A 97 5.08 9.44 7.60
CA ILE A 97 5.91 8.22 7.78
C ILE A 97 5.23 7.02 7.13
N ALA A 98 3.93 6.82 7.38
CA ALA A 98 3.15 5.76 6.77
C ALA A 98 3.18 5.86 5.25
N ALA A 99 2.93 7.05 4.68
CA ALA A 99 2.93 7.24 3.24
C ALA A 99 4.23 6.80 2.56
N PHE A 100 5.38 7.20 3.11
CA PHE A 100 6.68 6.79 2.55
C PHE A 100 6.94 5.29 2.73
N ALA A 101 6.63 4.75 3.91
CA ALA A 101 6.82 3.32 4.18
C ALA A 101 6.00 2.47 3.20
N GLU A 102 4.70 2.76 3.07
CA GLU A 102 3.76 2.07 2.19
C GLU A 102 4.13 2.25 0.71
N PHE A 103 4.57 3.46 0.32
CA PHE A 103 4.97 3.74 -1.07
C PHE A 103 6.16 2.90 -1.50
N PHE A 104 7.26 2.95 -0.74
CA PHE A 104 8.49 2.24 -1.10
C PHE A 104 8.31 0.73 -0.93
N SER A 105 7.65 0.26 0.14
CA SER A 105 7.45 -1.17 0.38
C SER A 105 6.66 -1.81 -0.76
N ALA A 106 5.57 -1.19 -1.22
CA ALA A 106 4.74 -1.68 -2.31
C ALA A 106 5.52 -1.80 -3.62
N TRP A 107 6.32 -0.77 -3.94
CA TRP A 107 7.11 -0.76 -5.16
C TRP A 107 8.14 -1.89 -5.15
N TYR A 108 8.94 -2.01 -4.09
CA TYR A 108 9.92 -3.08 -3.98
C TYR A 108 9.27 -4.47 -3.94
N GLN A 109 8.10 -4.60 -3.30
CA GLN A 109 7.33 -5.84 -3.32
C GLN A 109 6.92 -6.21 -4.75
N GLY A 110 6.51 -5.24 -5.57
CA GLY A 110 6.24 -5.44 -7.00
C GLY A 110 7.43 -5.99 -7.78
N SER A 111 8.65 -5.49 -7.51
CA SER A 111 9.89 -6.01 -8.13
C SER A 111 10.19 -7.46 -7.71
N VAL A 112 9.95 -7.81 -6.45
CA VAL A 112 10.07 -9.19 -5.97
C VAL A 112 9.05 -10.10 -6.65
N CYS A 113 7.78 -9.64 -6.75
CA CYS A 113 6.72 -10.38 -7.43
C CYS A 113 7.03 -10.56 -8.92
N ALA A 114 7.55 -9.55 -9.61
CA ALA A 114 7.98 -9.64 -11.01
C ALA A 114 9.04 -10.73 -11.21
N SER A 115 10.02 -10.81 -10.29
CA SER A 115 11.04 -11.86 -10.30
C SER A 115 10.41 -13.24 -10.12
N GLY A 116 9.48 -13.40 -9.17
CA GLY A 116 8.73 -14.65 -8.98
C GLY A 116 7.91 -15.06 -10.21
N ILE A 117 7.24 -14.10 -10.85
CA ILE A 117 6.46 -14.31 -12.08
C ILE A 117 7.34 -14.80 -13.23
N SER A 118 8.54 -14.22 -13.40
CA SER A 118 9.48 -14.63 -14.47
C SER A 118 9.98 -16.07 -14.32
N LEU A 119 9.88 -16.64 -13.11
CA LEU A 119 10.30 -18.00 -12.81
C LEU A 119 9.15 -19.01 -12.85
N LEU A 120 7.90 -18.56 -13.04
CA LEU A 120 6.74 -19.46 -13.12
C LEU A 120 6.88 -20.55 -14.20
N PRO A 121 7.39 -20.26 -15.42
CA PRO A 121 7.54 -21.31 -16.43
C PRO A 121 8.56 -22.39 -16.02
N LYS A 122 9.68 -21.95 -15.43
CA LYS A 122 10.74 -22.86 -14.96
C LYS A 122 10.27 -23.74 -13.81
N THR A 123 9.40 -23.21 -12.96
CA THR A 123 8.90 -23.90 -11.77
C THR A 123 7.58 -24.62 -11.99
N LYS A 124 6.98 -24.51 -13.19
CA LYS A 124 5.64 -25.02 -13.51
C LYS A 124 4.58 -24.55 -12.50
N GLY A 125 4.71 -23.31 -12.04
CA GLY A 125 3.80 -22.69 -11.07
C GLY A 125 4.02 -23.07 -9.60
N ARG A 126 5.02 -23.89 -9.26
CA ARG A 126 5.28 -24.39 -7.89
C ARG A 126 5.91 -23.37 -6.93
N ILE A 127 5.96 -22.08 -7.29
CA ILE A 127 6.51 -21.02 -6.44
C ILE A 127 5.54 -20.63 -5.31
N LEU A 128 4.23 -20.75 -5.55
CA LEU A 128 3.21 -20.27 -4.61
C LEU A 128 2.72 -21.34 -3.62
N THR A 129 2.93 -22.62 -3.92
CA THR A 129 2.56 -23.73 -3.05
C THR A 129 3.63 -24.82 -3.10
N ASN A 130 4.01 -25.34 -1.94
CA ASN A 130 4.72 -26.60 -1.87
C ASN A 130 3.77 -27.69 -2.37
N ALA A 131 4.08 -28.26 -3.54
CA ALA A 131 3.39 -29.36 -4.20
C ALA A 131 2.08 -29.01 -4.93
#